data_AF-A0A7C0TTF4-F1
#
_entry.id   AF-A0A7C0TTF4-F1
#
_cell.length_a   1.000
_cell.length_b   1.000
_cell.length_c   1.000
_cell.angle_alpha   90.00
_cell.angle_beta   90.00
_cell.angle_gamma   90.00
#
_symmetry.space_group_name_H-M   'P 1'
#
loop_
_entity.id
_entity.type
_entity.pdbx_description
1 polymer ?
#
loop_
_entity_poly.entity_id
_entity_poly.type
_entity_poly.pdbx_seq_one_letter_code
_entity_poly.pdbx_strand_id
1 'polypeptide(L)'
;MKAVTRSYTIQLPIFEGPLDLLLYLIEQEELDITTVALAQVTDQYIAHLEALEKRQVRDLTYFLVVAAKLLLIKSQALLPGPPSDVPEIEEETEDDLVRQLQIYKRFKKIAALLKEREAQVLRSYVRIAAPPRP
;
A
#
# COMPACT_ATOMS: atom_id res chain seq x y z
N MET A 1 43.02 10.59 -13.24
CA MET A 1 42.00 9.64 -12.77
C MET A 1 40.92 10.42 -12.05
N LYS A 2 39.72 10.59 -12.63
CA LYS A 2 38.58 11.24 -11.95
C LYS A 2 37.74 10.15 -11.29
N ALA A 3 37.61 10.21 -9.96
CA ALA A 3 36.69 9.37 -9.22
C ALA A 3 35.26 9.74 -9.61
N VAL A 4 34.53 8.77 -10.18
CA VAL A 4 33.09 8.89 -10.37
C VAL A 4 32.45 8.41 -9.08
N THR A 5 32.19 9.33 -8.16
CA THR A 5 31.28 9.06 -7.05
C THR A 5 29.87 9.02 -7.63
N ARG A 6 29.38 7.83 -7.98
CA ARG A 6 27.95 7.63 -8.21
C ARG A 6 27.25 7.79 -6.87
N SER A 7 26.75 8.99 -6.60
CA SER A 7 25.76 9.25 -5.56
C SER A 7 24.49 8.48 -5.92
N TYR A 8 24.36 7.27 -5.37
CA TYR A 8 23.16 6.45 -5.49
C TYR A 8 22.13 6.98 -4.50
N THR A 9 21.47 8.08 -4.87
CA THR A 9 20.37 8.65 -4.08
C THR A 9 19.11 7.84 -4.36
N ILE A 10 18.92 6.74 -3.63
CA ILE A 10 17.63 6.04 -3.59
C ILE A 10 16.71 6.87 -2.69
N GLN A 11 15.83 7.66 -3.29
CA GLN A 11 14.69 8.19 -2.57
C GLN A 11 13.65 7.07 -2.50
N LEU A 12 13.56 6.40 -1.35
CA LEU A 12 12.39 5.57 -1.09
C LEU A 12 11.15 6.49 -1.03
N PRO A 13 10.00 6.06 -1.57
CA PRO A 13 8.76 6.78 -1.35
C PRO A 13 8.51 6.93 0.15
N ILE A 14 8.09 8.12 0.59
CA ILE A 14 7.40 8.25 1.88
C ILE A 14 6.02 7.65 1.64
N PHE A 15 5.88 6.36 1.91
CA PHE A 15 4.60 5.68 1.82
C PHE A 15 3.65 6.25 2.87
N GLU A 16 2.38 6.45 2.51
CA GLU A 16 1.36 6.94 3.45
C GLU A 16 0.86 5.84 4.41
N GLY A 17 1.43 4.63 4.33
CA GLY A 17 1.13 3.52 5.23
C GLY A 17 1.49 2.14 4.64
N PRO A 18 1.13 1.05 5.35
CA PRO A 18 1.48 -0.31 4.94
C PRO A 18 0.72 -0.79 3.69
N LEU A 19 -0.53 -0.36 3.52
CA LEU A 19 -1.33 -0.70 2.33
C LEU A 19 -0.77 -0.05 1.06
N ASP A 20 -0.18 1.14 1.20
CA ASP A 20 0.44 1.86 0.09
C ASP A 20 1.73 1.17 -0.37
N LEU A 21 2.55 0.72 0.59
CA LEU A 21 3.73 -0.10 0.31
C LEU A 21 3.34 -1.41 -0.37
N LEU A 22 2.31 -2.12 0.13
CA LEU A 22 1.85 -3.35 -0.49
C LEU A 22 1.36 -3.14 -1.92
N LEU A 23 0.57 -2.09 -2.14
CA LEU A 23 0.09 -1.76 -3.48
C LEU A 23 1.27 -1.46 -4.42
N TYR A 24 2.27 -0.72 -3.95
CA TYR A 24 3.50 -0.46 -4.71
C TYR A 24 4.23 -1.75 -5.07
N LEU A 25 4.45 -2.66 -4.13
CA LEU A 25 5.16 -3.92 -4.38
C LEU A 25 4.41 -4.81 -5.39
N ILE A 26 3.10 -4.94 -5.24
CA ILE A 26 2.25 -5.70 -6.17
C ILE A 26 2.30 -5.09 -7.59
N GLU A 27 2.27 -3.75 -7.69
CA GLU A 27 2.36 -3.06 -8.99
C GLU A 27 3.76 -3.16 -9.62
N GLN A 28 4.83 -3.25 -8.84
CA GLN A 28 6.19 -3.46 -9.36
C GLN A 28 6.39 -4.87 -9.94
N GLU A 29 5.74 -5.88 -9.37
CA GLU A 29 5.78 -7.27 -9.85
C GLU A 29 4.74 -7.56 -10.95
N GLU A 30 3.98 -6.56 -11.40
CA GLU A 30 2.91 -6.69 -12.41
C GLU A 30 1.85 -7.75 -12.03
N LEU A 31 1.56 -7.90 -10.73
CA LEU A 31 0.62 -8.89 -10.20
C LEU A 31 -0.79 -8.32 -9.98
N ASP A 32 -1.79 -9.19 -10.07
CA ASP A 32 -3.16 -8.88 -9.63
C ASP A 32 -3.29 -8.98 -8.10
N ILE A 33 -4.15 -8.14 -7.50
CA ILE A 33 -4.37 -8.13 -6.05
C ILE A 33 -5.14 -9.40 -5.66
N THR A 34 -4.39 -10.41 -5.24
CA THR A 34 -4.85 -11.76 -4.85
C THR A 34 -4.05 -12.26 -3.66
N THR A 35 -4.54 -13.30 -2.98
CA THR A 35 -3.84 -13.94 -1.85
C THR A 35 -2.48 -14.51 -2.26
N VAL A 36 -2.40 -15.09 -3.46
CA VAL A 36 -1.14 -15.61 -4.02
C VAL A 36 -0.12 -14.49 -4.24
N ALA A 37 -0.56 -13.34 -4.80
CA ALA A 37 0.31 -12.19 -4.98
C ALA A 37 0.81 -11.63 -3.64
N LEU A 38 -0.07 -11.57 -2.62
CA LEU A 38 0.32 -11.15 -1.27
C LEU A 38 1.40 -12.06 -0.69
N ALA A 39 1.23 -13.39 -0.79
CA ALA A 39 2.23 -14.35 -0.33
C ALA A 39 3.59 -14.20 -1.04
N GLN A 40 3.58 -13.84 -2.33
CA GLN A 40 4.80 -13.60 -3.12
C GLN A 40 5.54 -12.32 -2.70
N VAL A 41 4.81 -11.23 -2.45
CA VAL A 41 5.42 -9.93 -2.07
C VAL A 41 5.74 -9.83 -0.58
N THR A 42 5.34 -10.80 0.25
CA THR A 42 5.60 -10.82 1.71
C THR A 42 7.07 -10.63 2.04
N ASP A 43 7.99 -11.32 1.37
CA ASP A 43 9.42 -11.23 1.66
C ASP A 43 9.97 -9.82 1.37
N GLN A 44 9.49 -9.21 0.29
CA GLN A 44 9.87 -7.85 -0.08
C GLN A 44 9.32 -6.84 0.94
N TYR A 45 8.09 -7.04 1.41
CA TYR A 45 7.47 -6.22 2.44
C TYR A 45 8.27 -6.25 3.75
N ILE A 46 8.67 -7.44 4.21
CA ILE A 46 9.48 -7.61 5.43
C ILE A 46 10.85 -6.95 5.25
N ALA A 47 11.52 -7.15 4.11
CA ALA A 47 12.81 -6.52 3.83
C ALA A 47 12.73 -4.98 3.87
N HIS A 48 11.64 -4.41 3.33
CA HIS A 48 11.38 -2.96 3.42
C HIS A 48 11.12 -2.50 4.86
N LEU A 49 10.39 -3.30 5.65
CA LEU A 49 10.09 -2.99 7.05
C LEU A 49 11.36 -2.92 7.91
N GLU A 50 12.28 -3.88 7.76
CA GLU A 50 13.56 -3.90 8.49
C GLU A 50 14.46 -2.71 8.13
N ALA A 51 14.40 -2.25 6.87
CA ALA A 51 15.11 -1.05 6.43
C ALA A 51 14.52 0.24 7.03
N LEU A 52 13.20 0.26 7.27
CA LEU A 52 12.47 1.38 7.86
C LEU A 52 12.62 1.45 9.38
N GLU A 53 12.66 0.32 10.08
CA GLU A 53 12.86 0.28 11.54
C GLU A 53 14.15 1.01 11.97
N LYS A 54 15.21 0.87 11.18
CA LYS A 54 16.50 1.57 11.38
C LYS A 54 16.39 3.11 11.29
N ARG A 55 15.27 3.64 10.78
CA ARG A 55 15.01 5.08 10.59
C ARG A 55 13.99 5.67 11.57
N GLN A 56 13.55 4.92 12.60
CA GLN A 56 12.59 5.35 13.63
C GLN A 56 11.27 5.89 13.03
N VAL A 57 10.51 5.00 12.38
CA VAL A 57 9.15 5.32 11.92
C VAL A 57 8.21 5.43 13.13
N ARG A 58 7.51 6.56 13.24
CA ARG A 58 6.60 6.87 14.35
C ARG A 58 5.38 5.92 14.43
N ASP A 59 5.03 5.30 13.31
CA ASP A 59 3.82 4.47 13.12
C ASP A 59 4.12 2.99 12.77
N LEU A 60 5.23 2.44 13.30
CA LEU A 60 5.67 1.06 13.00
C LEU A 60 4.62 -0.02 13.37
N THR A 61 3.76 0.25 14.35
CA THR A 61 2.73 -0.69 14.84
C THR A 61 1.81 -1.18 13.72
N TYR A 62 1.34 -0.29 12.84
CA TYR A 62 0.45 -0.67 11.74
C TYR A 62 1.17 -1.56 10.73
N PHE A 63 2.46 -1.32 10.50
CA PHE A 63 3.27 -2.16 9.62
C PHE A 63 3.47 -3.56 10.18
N LEU A 64 3.68 -3.69 11.49
CA LEU A 64 3.84 -4.97 12.18
C LEU A 64 2.55 -5.80 12.14
N VAL A 65 1.39 -5.17 12.33
CA VAL A 65 0.09 -5.86 12.19
C VAL A 65 -0.07 -6.45 10.79
N VAL A 66 0.24 -5.67 9.75
CA VAL A 66 0.17 -6.14 8.37
C VAL A 66 1.24 -7.21 8.09
N ALA A 67 2.46 -7.06 8.62
CA ALA A 67 3.51 -8.07 8.51
C ALA A 67 3.07 -9.43 9.07
N ALA A 68 2.48 -9.43 10.28
CA ALA A 68 1.98 -10.64 10.91
C ALA A 68 0.88 -11.31 10.06
N LYS A 69 -0.05 -10.53 9.50
CA LYS A 69 -1.08 -11.03 8.57
C LYS A 69 -0.46 -11.65 7.31
N LEU A 70 0.54 -11.00 6.70
CA LEU A 70 1.21 -11.51 5.50
C LEU A 70 1.97 -12.82 5.75
N LEU A 71 2.61 -12.95 6.92
CA LEU A 71 3.28 -14.19 7.31
C LEU A 71 2.28 -15.34 7.50
N LEU A 72 1.12 -15.06 8.10
CA LEU A 72 0.04 -16.04 8.21
C LEU A 72 -0.43 -16.49 6.82
N ILE A 73 -0.75 -15.55 5.94
CA ILE A 73 -1.17 -15.81 4.55
C ILE A 73 -0.13 -16.66 3.82
N LYS A 74 1.16 -16.31 3.93
CA LYS A 74 2.25 -17.07 3.29
C LYS A 74 2.38 -18.47 3.87
N SER A 75 2.21 -18.63 5.18
CA SER A 75 2.26 -19.94 5.83
C SER A 75 1.14 -20.85 5.35
N GLN A 76 -0.10 -20.35 5.32
CA GLN A 76 -1.27 -21.10 4.84
C GLN A 76 -1.12 -21.47 3.36
N ALA A 77 -0.67 -20.54 2.51
CA ALA A 77 -0.45 -20.79 1.09
C ALA A 77 0.63 -21.86 0.81
N LEU A 78 1.57 -22.09 1.74
CA LEU A 78 2.66 -23.06 1.60
C LEU A 78 2.38 -24.41 2.29
N LEU A 79 1.40 -24.47 3.20
CA LEU A 79 1.07 -25.68 3.94
C LEU A 79 0.16 -26.59 3.11
N PRO A 80 0.51 -27.88 2.92
CA PRO A 80 -0.45 -28.86 2.43
C PRO A 80 -1.57 -29.01 3.48
N GLY A 81 -2.82 -28.83 3.06
CA GLY A 81 -3.97 -28.66 3.96
C GLY A 81 -4.09 -29.77 5.02
N PRO A 82 -4.52 -29.42 6.25
CA PRO A 82 -4.77 -30.42 7.28
C PRO A 82 -5.87 -31.40 6.82
N PRO A 83 -5.81 -32.68 7.21
CA PRO A 83 -6.91 -33.60 6.96
C PRO A 83 -8.17 -33.09 7.68
N SER A 84 -9.15 -32.63 6.89
CA SER A 84 -10.61 -32.41 7.05
C SER A 84 -11.31 -32.24 8.42
N ASP A 85 -10.65 -32.33 9.58
CA ASP A 85 -11.30 -32.45 10.90
C ASP A 85 -11.08 -31.24 11.83
N VAL A 86 -10.47 -30.15 11.34
CA VAL A 86 -10.34 -28.92 12.12
C VAL A 86 -11.37 -27.90 11.61
N PRO A 87 -12.32 -27.42 12.44
CA PRO A 87 -13.29 -26.44 12.00
C PRO A 87 -12.57 -25.17 11.54
N GLU A 88 -12.85 -24.78 10.29
CA GLU A 88 -12.33 -23.62 9.58
C GLU A 88 -12.67 -22.32 10.34
N ILE A 89 -11.78 -21.90 11.24
CA ILE A 89 -11.75 -20.52 11.76
C ILE A 89 -10.93 -19.63 10.80
N GLU A 90 -10.29 -20.21 9.78
CA GLU A 90 -9.25 -19.56 9.00
C GLU A 90 -9.73 -18.81 7.74
N GLU A 91 -10.88 -19.17 7.15
CA GLU A 91 -11.32 -18.57 5.88
C GLU A 91 -11.70 -17.08 5.97
N GLU A 92 -12.13 -16.59 7.14
CA GLU A 92 -12.58 -15.18 7.27
C GLU A 92 -11.42 -14.16 7.29
N THR A 93 -10.18 -14.60 7.50
CA THR A 93 -9.04 -13.68 7.70
C THR A 93 -8.32 -13.32 6.39
N GLU A 94 -8.35 -14.21 5.40
CA GLU A 94 -7.62 -14.05 4.13
C GLU A 94 -8.30 -13.03 3.20
N ASP A 95 -9.63 -13.00 3.17
CA ASP A 95 -10.42 -12.17 2.26
C ASP A 95 -10.45 -10.69 2.68
N ASP A 96 -10.14 -10.38 3.95
CA ASP A 96 -10.15 -9.02 4.50
C ASP A 96 -9.05 -8.14 3.89
N LEU A 97 -7.80 -8.64 3.80
CA LEU A 97 -6.67 -7.81 3.35
C LEU A 97 -6.70 -7.52 1.85
N VAL A 98 -7.07 -8.51 1.03
CA VAL A 98 -7.25 -8.35 -0.42
C VAL A 98 -8.32 -7.29 -0.70
N ARG A 99 -9.46 -7.39 -0.03
CA ARG A 99 -10.55 -6.41 -0.13
C ARG A 99 -10.11 -5.01 0.30
N GLN A 100 -9.40 -4.89 1.43
CA GLN A 100 -8.87 -3.62 1.91
C GLN A 100 -7.94 -2.96 0.88
N LEU A 101 -7.04 -3.73 0.26
CA LEU A 101 -6.14 -3.26 -0.79
C LEU A 101 -6.90 -2.79 -2.05
N GLN A 102 -7.92 -3.52 -2.48
CA GLN A 102 -8.74 -3.12 -3.63
C GLN A 102 -9.49 -1.80 -3.34
N ILE A 103 -10.07 -1.67 -2.15
CA ILE A 103 -10.73 -0.44 -1.70
C ILE A 103 -9.73 0.72 -1.67
N TYR A 104 -8.57 0.51 -1.05
CA TYR A 104 -7.51 1.51 -0.96
C TYR A 104 -7.06 1.96 -2.35
N LYS A 105 -6.79 1.03 -3.28
CA LYS A 105 -6.42 1.33 -4.68
C LYS A 105 -7.47 2.19 -5.37
N ARG A 106 -8.76 1.91 -5.16
CA ARG A 106 -9.86 2.70 -5.72
C ARG A 106 -9.88 4.13 -5.16
N PHE A 107 -9.75 4.30 -3.85
CA PHE A 107 -9.69 5.62 -3.24
C PHE A 107 -8.45 6.40 -3.64
N LYS A 108 -7.28 5.75 -3.73
CA LYS A 108 -6.05 6.36 -4.22
C LYS A 108 -6.20 6.92 -5.64
N LYS A 109 -6.87 6.18 -6.53
CA LYS A 109 -7.21 6.66 -7.88
C LYS A 109 -8.14 7.87 -7.86
N ILE A 110 -9.20 7.83 -7.04
CA ILE A 110 -10.14 8.95 -6.92
C ILE A 110 -9.43 10.20 -6.36
N ALA A 111 -8.59 10.03 -5.34
CA ALA A 111 -7.80 11.12 -4.76
C ALA A 111 -6.85 11.74 -5.80
N ALA A 112 -6.21 10.92 -6.63
CA ALA A 112 -5.37 11.41 -7.73
C ALA A 112 -6.18 12.22 -8.76
N LEU A 113 -7.36 11.74 -9.14
CA LEU A 113 -8.27 12.47 -10.05
C LEU A 113 -8.75 13.80 -9.44
N LEU A 114 -9.07 13.81 -8.14
CA LEU A 114 -9.47 15.04 -7.44
C LEU A 114 -8.32 16.04 -7.36
N LYS A 115 -7.10 15.57 -7.10
CA LYS A 115 -5.88 16.40 -7.07
C LYS A 115 -5.58 17.00 -8.44
N GLU A 116 -5.76 16.23 -9.51
CA GLU A 116 -5.64 16.74 -10.88
C GLU A 116 -6.71 17.81 -11.17
N ARG A 117 -7.97 17.56 -10.77
CA ARG A 117 -9.06 18.53 -10.91
C ARG A 117 -8.78 19.80 -10.13
N GLU A 118 -8.30 19.71 -8.89
CA GLU A 118 -7.90 20.86 -8.09
C GLU A 118 -6.83 21.69 -8.81
N ALA A 119 -5.79 21.03 -9.35
CA ALA A 119 -4.75 21.69 -10.12
C ALA A 119 -5.27 22.38 -11.39
N GLN A 120 -6.34 21.85 -12.00
CA GLN A 120 -6.99 22.42 -13.20
C GLN A 120 -8.01 23.54 -12.87
N VAL A 121 -8.58 23.58 -11.65
CA VAL A 121 -9.78 24.39 -11.32
C VAL A 121 -9.48 25.72 -10.60
N LEU A 122 -8.23 26.06 -10.31
CA LEU A 122 -7.87 27.38 -9.74
C LEU A 122 -7.86 28.54 -10.78
N ARG A 123 -8.87 28.60 -11.66
CA ARG A 123 -9.20 29.80 -12.47
C ARG A 123 -10.64 30.28 -12.33
N SER A 124 -11.47 29.64 -11.50
CA SER A 124 -12.79 30.18 -11.16
C SER A 124 -12.73 30.90 -9.82
N TYR A 125 -12.65 32.23 -9.86
CA TYR A 125 -12.76 33.07 -8.68
C TYR A 125 -14.23 33.24 -8.31
N VAL A 126 -14.59 32.99 -7.04
CA VAL A 126 -15.92 33.31 -6.52
C VAL A 126 -16.13 34.81 -6.64
N ARG A 127 -17.21 35.23 -7.31
CA ARG A 127 -17.56 36.65 -7.38
C ARG A 127 -18.10 37.09 -6.02
N ILE A 128 -17.31 37.86 -5.28
CA ILE A 128 -17.67 38.38 -3.94
C ILE A 128 -18.60 39.61 -4.04
N ALA A 129 -18.77 40.19 -5.23
CA ALA A 129 -19.58 41.38 -5.43
C ALA A 129 -21.08 41.06 -5.60
N ALA A 130 -21.94 41.76 -4.85
CA ALA A 130 -23.39 41.73 -5.01
C ALA A 130 -23.81 42.20 -6.42
N PRO A 131 -24.87 41.62 -7.02
CA PRO A 131 -25.36 42.03 -8.32
C PRO A 131 -25.76 43.52 -8.32
N PRO A 132 -25.50 44.27 -9.40
CA PRO A 132 -25.90 45.67 -9.49
C PRO A 132 -27.42 45.78 -9.32
N ARG A 133 -27.85 46.74 -8.47
CA ARG A 133 -29.29 47.01 -8.30
C ARG A 133 -29.86 47.60 -9.61
N PRO A 134 -31.11 47.24 -9.97
CA PRO A 134 -31.78 47.77 -11.15
C PRO A 134 -32.01 49.29 -11.06
#